data_AF-A0A1Q8ZXS2-F1
#
_entry.id   AF-A0A1Q8ZXS2-F1
#
_cell.length_a   1.000
_cell.length_b   1.000
_cell.length_c   1.000
_cell.angle_alpha   90.00
_cell.angle_beta   90.00
_cell.angle_gamma   90.00
#
_symmetry.space_group_name_H-M   'P 1'
#
loop_
_entity.id
_entity.type
_entity.pdbx_description
1 polymer ?
#
loop_
_entity_poly.entity_id
_entity_poly.type
_entity_poly.pdbx_seq_one_letter_code
_entity_poly.pdbx_strand_id
1 'polypeptide(L)'
;MALSVNSLASSPRFVEAMAAMAGRFAMQFQSNPRLSRALVCHQRWLLTQASFALYADYALDGSGTGLTATSLSDWVAAAGIASRNTAHHFVENLRAYHFIHVDAASPRRPVRYDIGDQSLAAMHMWFGANLAVLDYVDGGNRSERHRVKPDLLFRVQPEFARRCIADTVWREPSERIGLLQWTECGALVMDHFLELAVRAPLKDGFYDLGVLSVPAMAERFLMSRTHLQRTLKKAEEKGCMARSGPRRGSRTLLSAQFFQEYCAWLAVKSAVLDEVFESVVALENTGVCSHAQERIKTPA
;
A
#
# COMPACT_ATOMS: atom_id res chain seq x y z
N MET A 1 1.05 23.81 0.88
CA MET A 1 2.45 23.33 0.77
C MET A 1 2.41 21.87 1.17
N ALA A 2 3.00 20.98 0.37
CA ALA A 2 2.93 19.54 0.63
C ALA A 2 3.68 19.18 1.93
N LEU A 3 3.14 18.20 2.65
CA LEU A 3 3.68 17.60 3.86
C LEU A 3 4.96 16.83 3.52
N SER A 4 6.07 17.24 4.13
CA SER A 4 7.35 16.57 3.96
C SER A 4 7.40 15.23 4.70
N VAL A 5 8.32 14.35 4.28
CA VAL A 5 8.61 13.08 4.98
C VAL A 5 8.94 13.33 6.46
N ASN A 6 9.80 14.31 6.74
CA ASN A 6 10.23 14.61 8.12
C ASN A 6 9.06 15.10 9.00
N SER A 7 8.17 15.95 8.45
CA SER A 7 6.98 16.42 9.18
C SER A 7 6.00 15.30 9.46
N LEU A 8 5.79 14.38 8.50
CA LEU A 8 4.91 13.22 8.69
C LEU A 8 5.50 12.23 9.69
N ALA A 9 6.78 11.86 9.53
CA ALA A 9 7.46 10.89 10.39
C ALA A 9 7.51 11.32 11.86
N SER A 10 7.56 12.63 12.12
CA SER A 10 7.61 13.20 13.46
C SER A 10 6.23 13.53 14.05
N SER A 11 5.15 13.34 13.29
CA SER A 11 3.79 13.73 13.69
C SER A 11 3.06 12.59 14.44
N PRO A 12 2.69 12.78 15.71
CA PRO A 12 1.85 11.80 16.41
C PRO A 12 0.51 11.55 15.71
N ARG A 13 -0.08 12.60 15.12
CA ARG A 13 -1.34 12.51 14.36
C ARG A 13 -1.19 11.61 13.14
N PHE A 14 -0.03 11.63 12.48
CA PHE A 14 0.23 10.75 11.34
C PHE A 14 0.26 9.28 11.79
N VAL A 15 0.98 8.99 12.87
CA VAL A 15 1.06 7.64 13.44
C VAL A 15 -0.32 7.13 13.86
N GLU A 16 -1.11 7.95 14.55
CA GLU A 16 -2.48 7.64 14.95
C GLU A 16 -3.39 7.35 13.74
N ALA A 17 -3.32 8.20 12.70
CA ALA A 17 -4.10 8.03 11.49
C ALA A 17 -3.71 6.76 10.71
N MET A 18 -2.41 6.46 10.60
CA MET A 18 -1.91 5.25 9.98
C MET A 18 -2.36 3.99 10.75
N ALA A 19 -2.29 4.01 12.08
CA ALA A 19 -2.80 2.93 12.93
C ALA A 19 -4.31 2.71 12.76
N ALA A 20 -5.08 3.80 12.69
CA ALA A 20 -6.52 3.72 12.45
C ALA A 20 -6.85 3.17 11.05
N MET A 21 -6.09 3.56 10.02
CA MET A 21 -6.24 3.03 8.66
C MET A 21 -5.88 1.54 8.59
N ALA A 22 -4.77 1.13 9.21
CA ALA A 22 -4.37 -0.27 9.34
C ALA A 22 -5.47 -1.14 9.94
N GLY A 23 -6.09 -0.70 11.04
CA GLY A 23 -7.22 -1.41 11.65
C GLY A 23 -8.41 -1.58 10.71
N ARG A 24 -8.76 -0.55 9.93
CA ARG A 24 -9.84 -0.62 8.93
C ARG A 24 -9.53 -1.60 7.79
N PHE A 25 -8.31 -1.55 7.25
CA PHE A 25 -7.89 -2.48 6.20
C PHE A 25 -7.79 -3.91 6.70
N ALA A 26 -7.40 -4.14 7.96
CA ALA A 26 -7.40 -5.48 8.54
C ALA A 26 -8.81 -6.09 8.63
N MET A 27 -9.85 -5.29 8.91
CA MET A 27 -11.24 -5.75 8.86
C MET A 27 -11.68 -6.06 7.43
N GLN A 28 -11.29 -5.23 6.46
CA GLN A 28 -11.60 -5.46 5.05
C GLN A 28 -10.87 -6.69 4.48
N PHE A 29 -9.65 -6.95 4.93
CA PHE A 29 -8.93 -8.17 4.58
C PHE A 29 -9.74 -9.42 4.94
N GLN A 30 -10.46 -9.40 6.07
CA GLN A 30 -11.30 -10.52 6.49
C GLN A 30 -12.55 -10.66 5.61
N SER A 31 -13.11 -9.58 5.07
CA SER A 31 -14.30 -9.63 4.21
C SER A 31 -13.99 -10.00 2.77
N ASN A 32 -12.80 -9.65 2.24
CA ASN A 32 -12.32 -10.09 0.93
C ASN A 32 -10.82 -10.44 0.93
N PRO A 33 -10.45 -11.65 1.42
CA PRO A 33 -9.05 -12.03 1.54
C PRO A 33 -8.30 -12.12 0.22
N ARG A 34 -8.96 -12.49 -0.88
CA ARG A 34 -8.30 -12.65 -2.19
C ARG A 34 -7.87 -11.32 -2.78
N LEU A 35 -8.77 -10.32 -2.74
CA LEU A 35 -8.46 -8.97 -3.22
C LEU A 35 -7.39 -8.33 -2.35
N SER A 36 -7.52 -8.48 -1.04
CA SER A 36 -6.60 -7.88 -0.10
C SER A 36 -5.20 -8.51 -0.17
N ARG A 37 -5.08 -9.81 -0.51
CA ARG A 37 -3.79 -10.47 -0.79
C ARG A 37 -3.00 -9.85 -1.95
N ALA A 38 -3.62 -9.06 -2.82
CA ALA A 38 -2.86 -8.28 -3.82
C ALA A 38 -2.02 -7.15 -3.20
N LEU A 39 -2.28 -6.75 -1.95
CA LEU A 39 -1.65 -5.59 -1.32
C LEU A 39 -0.80 -5.93 -0.08
N VAL A 40 -0.77 -7.20 0.33
CA VAL A 40 -0.26 -7.60 1.66
C VAL A 40 1.24 -7.91 1.75
N CYS A 41 1.96 -7.85 0.63
CA CYS A 41 3.42 -7.72 0.65
C CYS A 41 3.85 -6.59 -0.28
N HIS A 42 4.98 -5.97 0.03
CA HIS A 42 5.40 -4.73 -0.61
C HIS A 42 5.64 -4.89 -2.12
N GLN A 43 6.20 -6.02 -2.56
CA GLN A 43 6.35 -6.32 -3.99
C GLN A 43 5.00 -6.35 -4.73
N ARG A 44 3.98 -6.98 -4.16
CA ARG A 44 2.64 -7.03 -4.77
C ARG A 44 1.94 -5.68 -4.72
N TRP A 45 2.19 -4.88 -3.69
CA TRP A 45 1.74 -3.48 -3.65
C TRP A 45 2.33 -2.71 -4.85
N LEU A 46 3.65 -2.80 -5.08
CA LEU A 46 4.31 -2.13 -6.22
C LEU A 46 3.76 -2.60 -7.57
N LEU A 47 3.57 -3.92 -7.75
CA LEU A 47 2.96 -4.49 -8.96
C LEU A 47 1.53 -3.97 -9.18
N THR A 48 0.75 -3.82 -8.12
CA THR A 48 -0.64 -3.32 -8.18
C THR A 48 -0.67 -1.84 -8.57
N GLN A 49 0.20 -1.02 -7.98
CA GLN A 49 0.31 0.40 -8.32
C GLN A 49 0.77 0.60 -9.77
N ALA A 50 1.76 -0.17 -10.23
CA ALA A 50 2.22 -0.16 -11.62
C ALA A 50 1.11 -0.60 -12.59
N SER A 51 0.36 -1.64 -12.24
CA SER A 51 -0.75 -2.13 -13.07
C SER A 51 -1.84 -1.08 -13.23
N PHE A 52 -2.22 -0.40 -12.14
CA PHE A 52 -3.23 0.65 -12.20
C PHE A 52 -2.73 1.88 -12.95
N ALA A 53 -1.46 2.28 -12.79
CA ALA A 53 -0.91 3.41 -13.52
C ALA A 53 -0.95 3.20 -15.04
N LEU A 54 -0.55 2.01 -15.51
CA LEU A 54 -0.64 1.64 -16.95
C LEU A 54 -2.08 1.65 -17.46
N TYR A 55 -3.03 1.20 -16.63
CA TYR A 55 -4.45 1.25 -16.97
C TYR A 55 -4.96 2.70 -17.05
N ALA A 56 -4.66 3.51 -16.02
CA ALA A 56 -5.18 4.86 -15.87
C ALA A 56 -4.61 5.82 -16.93
N ASP A 57 -3.33 5.69 -17.31
CA ASP A 57 -2.76 6.43 -18.44
C ASP A 57 -3.61 6.22 -19.70
N TYR A 58 -3.79 4.96 -20.10
CA TYR A 58 -4.58 4.64 -21.29
C TYR A 58 -6.07 5.01 -21.16
N ALA A 59 -6.64 4.90 -19.95
CA ALA A 59 -8.02 5.28 -19.69
C ALA A 59 -8.24 6.79 -19.78
N LEU A 60 -7.25 7.62 -19.44
CA LEU A 60 -7.38 9.07 -19.52
C LEU A 60 -7.22 9.58 -20.95
N ASP A 61 -6.05 9.42 -21.54
CA ASP A 61 -5.68 10.10 -22.77
C ASP A 61 -5.57 9.16 -23.98
N GLY A 62 -5.84 7.86 -23.78
CA GLY A 62 -5.63 6.84 -24.80
C GLY A 62 -4.16 6.64 -25.18
N SER A 63 -3.23 7.23 -24.43
CA SER A 63 -1.80 7.15 -24.69
C SER A 63 -1.20 5.83 -24.17
N GLY A 64 -0.05 5.47 -24.74
CA GLY A 64 0.69 4.28 -24.36
C GLY A 64 0.01 2.96 -24.76
N THR A 65 0.54 1.86 -24.23
CA THR A 65 0.08 0.50 -24.53
C THR A 65 -1.05 0.02 -23.61
N GLY A 66 -1.36 0.77 -22.55
CA GLY A 66 -2.26 0.34 -21.48
C GLY A 66 -1.68 -0.79 -20.64
N LEU A 67 -2.54 -1.36 -19.78
CA LEU A 67 -2.17 -2.54 -18.99
C LEU A 67 -2.11 -3.78 -19.89
N THR A 68 -0.91 -4.24 -20.20
CA THR A 68 -0.63 -5.52 -20.86
C THR A 68 0.37 -6.31 -20.03
N ALA A 69 0.46 -7.62 -20.22
CA ALA A 69 1.48 -8.42 -19.54
C ALA A 69 2.90 -7.93 -19.89
N THR A 70 3.13 -7.56 -21.15
CA THR A 70 4.41 -7.04 -21.64
C THR A 70 4.75 -5.71 -21.00
N SER A 71 3.87 -4.70 -21.10
CA SER A 71 4.12 -3.36 -20.54
C SER A 71 4.34 -3.38 -19.03
N LEU A 72 3.58 -4.20 -18.29
CA LEU A 72 3.84 -4.39 -16.87
C LEU A 72 5.20 -5.04 -16.63
N SER A 73 5.49 -6.15 -17.32
CA SER A 73 6.74 -6.91 -17.13
C SER A 73 7.99 -6.11 -17.49
N ASP A 74 7.91 -5.26 -18.52
CA ASP A 74 9.00 -4.37 -18.93
C ASP A 74 9.29 -3.35 -17.84
N TRP A 75 8.25 -2.66 -17.36
CA TRP A 75 8.41 -1.61 -16.35
C TRP A 75 8.95 -2.16 -15.03
N VAL A 76 8.35 -3.23 -14.51
CA VAL A 76 8.71 -3.74 -13.17
C VAL A 76 10.05 -4.46 -13.17
N ALA A 77 10.47 -5.03 -14.30
CA ALA A 77 11.81 -5.59 -14.47
C ALA A 77 12.87 -4.48 -14.57
N ALA A 78 12.60 -3.43 -15.34
CA ALA A 78 13.49 -2.28 -15.45
C ALA A 78 13.68 -1.56 -14.09
N ALA A 79 12.63 -1.50 -13.27
CA ALA A 79 12.67 -0.92 -11.93
C ALA A 79 13.24 -1.85 -10.85
N GLY A 80 13.63 -3.09 -11.17
CA GLY A 80 14.16 -4.07 -10.21
C GLY A 80 13.12 -4.60 -9.20
N ILE A 81 11.83 -4.41 -9.45
CA ILE A 81 10.74 -4.80 -8.54
C ILE A 81 10.49 -6.31 -8.62
N ALA A 82 10.44 -6.86 -9.83
CA ALA A 82 10.11 -8.26 -10.06
C ALA A 82 10.70 -8.75 -11.39
N SER A 83 10.96 -10.06 -11.48
CA SER A 83 11.31 -10.66 -12.76
C SER A 83 10.13 -10.61 -13.73
N ARG A 84 10.42 -10.69 -15.05
CA ARG A 84 9.36 -10.81 -16.07
C ARG A 84 8.42 -11.97 -15.78
N ASN A 85 8.93 -13.13 -15.37
CA ASN A 85 8.10 -14.31 -15.05
C ASN A 85 7.18 -14.05 -13.85
N THR A 86 7.69 -13.39 -12.82
CA THR A 86 6.90 -12.98 -11.64
C THR A 86 5.76 -12.03 -12.06
N ALA A 87 6.05 -11.07 -12.93
CA ALA A 87 5.04 -10.14 -13.45
C ALA A 87 3.95 -10.85 -14.27
N HIS A 88 4.33 -11.82 -15.12
CA HIS A 88 3.37 -12.62 -15.89
C HIS A 88 2.46 -13.44 -14.97
N HIS A 89 3.02 -14.15 -13.99
CA HIS A 89 2.23 -14.88 -13.00
C HIS A 89 1.33 -13.96 -12.16
N PHE A 90 1.75 -12.74 -11.87
CA PHE A 90 0.92 -11.75 -11.20
C PHE A 90 -0.32 -11.41 -12.05
N VAL A 91 -0.15 -11.13 -13.34
CA VAL A 91 -1.25 -10.86 -14.28
C VAL A 91 -2.20 -12.06 -14.40
N GLU A 92 -1.66 -13.28 -14.52
CA GLU A 92 -2.46 -14.51 -14.54
C GLU A 92 -3.33 -14.65 -13.29
N ASN A 93 -2.77 -14.37 -12.12
CA ASN A 93 -3.52 -14.38 -10.85
C ASN A 93 -4.64 -13.33 -10.84
N LEU A 94 -4.37 -12.09 -11.28
CA LEU A 94 -5.41 -11.06 -11.35
C LEU A 94 -6.56 -11.49 -12.28
N ARG A 95 -6.26 -12.14 -13.41
CA ARG A 95 -7.29 -12.68 -14.32
C ARG A 95 -8.07 -13.82 -13.70
N ALA A 96 -7.39 -14.77 -13.06
CA ALA A 96 -8.02 -15.94 -12.45
C ALA A 96 -9.00 -15.56 -11.33
N TYR A 97 -8.76 -14.43 -10.66
CA TYR A 97 -9.64 -13.88 -9.64
C TYR A 97 -10.62 -12.81 -10.15
N HIS A 98 -10.72 -12.59 -11.46
CA HIS A 98 -11.59 -11.59 -12.07
C HIS A 98 -11.33 -10.15 -11.58
N PHE A 99 -10.08 -9.85 -11.21
CA PHE A 99 -9.65 -8.50 -10.84
C PHE A 99 -9.31 -7.66 -12.06
N ILE A 100 -9.00 -8.31 -13.18
CA ILE A 100 -8.85 -7.70 -14.50
C ILE A 100 -9.49 -8.58 -15.57
N HIS A 101 -9.89 -7.98 -16.69
CA HIS A 101 -10.54 -8.65 -17.81
C HIS A 101 -9.89 -8.25 -19.13
N VAL A 102 -10.07 -9.05 -20.18
CA VAL A 102 -9.61 -8.67 -21.52
C VAL A 102 -10.42 -7.46 -21.98
N ASP A 103 -9.74 -6.40 -22.40
CA ASP A 103 -10.37 -5.24 -23.02
C ASP A 103 -11.02 -5.67 -24.34
N ALA A 104 -12.33 -5.44 -24.45
CA ALA A 104 -13.12 -5.79 -25.64
C ALA A 104 -12.64 -5.06 -26.91
N ALA A 105 -12.02 -3.89 -26.76
CA ALA A 105 -11.45 -3.12 -27.87
C ALA A 105 -10.10 -3.67 -28.36
N SER A 106 -9.47 -4.58 -27.61
CA SER A 106 -8.15 -5.11 -27.93
C SER A 106 -8.02 -6.61 -27.63
N PRO A 107 -8.86 -7.47 -28.25
CA PRO A 107 -8.86 -8.91 -27.95
C PRO A 107 -7.66 -9.65 -28.57
N ARG A 108 -6.93 -9.03 -29.50
CA ARG A 108 -5.76 -9.60 -30.18
C ARG A 108 -4.46 -9.14 -29.52
N ARG A 109 -3.38 -9.89 -29.73
CA ARG A 109 -2.07 -9.59 -29.12
C ARG A 109 -1.51 -8.24 -29.60
N PRO A 110 -0.88 -7.45 -28.71
CA PRO A 110 -0.79 -7.67 -27.27
C PRO A 110 -2.16 -7.48 -26.59
N VAL A 111 -2.54 -8.46 -25.74
CA VAL A 111 -3.82 -8.44 -25.04
C VAL A 111 -3.78 -7.32 -24.00
N ARG A 112 -4.70 -6.38 -24.12
CA ARG A 112 -4.89 -5.31 -23.14
C ARG A 112 -5.91 -5.74 -22.10
N TYR A 113 -5.70 -5.31 -20.87
CA TYR A 113 -6.58 -5.60 -19.76
C TYR A 113 -7.29 -4.34 -19.27
N ASP A 114 -8.57 -4.47 -19.00
CA ASP A 114 -9.38 -3.52 -18.25
C ASP A 114 -9.45 -3.96 -16.77
N ILE A 115 -9.65 -3.01 -15.86
CA ILE A 115 -9.78 -3.28 -14.43
C ILE A 115 -11.22 -3.70 -14.11
N GLY A 116 -11.38 -4.75 -13.30
CA GLY A 116 -12.70 -5.19 -12.83
C GLY A 116 -13.28 -4.20 -11.80
N ASP A 117 -14.61 -4.07 -11.76
CA ASP A 117 -15.29 -3.07 -10.94
C ASP A 117 -14.94 -3.18 -9.45
N GLN A 118 -14.77 -4.39 -8.93
CA GLN A 118 -14.35 -4.62 -7.55
C GLN A 118 -12.93 -4.11 -7.28
N SER A 119 -12.00 -4.28 -8.23
CA SER A 119 -10.63 -3.77 -8.13
C SER A 119 -10.61 -2.25 -8.16
N LEU A 120 -11.43 -1.65 -9.03
CA LEU A 120 -11.54 -0.20 -9.14
C LEU A 120 -12.13 0.41 -7.86
N ALA A 121 -13.22 -0.15 -7.34
CA ALA A 121 -13.81 0.27 -6.07
C ALA A 121 -12.80 0.16 -4.90
N ALA A 122 -12.00 -0.92 -4.86
CA ALA A 122 -10.95 -1.07 -3.87
C ALA A 122 -9.83 -0.04 -4.02
N MET A 123 -9.44 0.32 -5.24
CA MET A 123 -8.44 1.38 -5.47
C MET A 123 -8.96 2.76 -5.04
N HIS A 124 -10.22 3.09 -5.32
CA HIS A 124 -10.87 4.31 -4.81
C HIS A 124 -10.87 4.37 -3.29
N MET A 125 -11.28 3.27 -2.64
CA MET A 125 -11.29 3.20 -1.19
C MET A 125 -9.88 3.36 -0.62
N TRP A 126 -8.91 2.64 -1.18
CA TRP A 126 -7.51 2.73 -0.74
C TRP A 126 -6.98 4.16 -0.89
N PHE A 127 -7.21 4.78 -2.04
CA PHE A 127 -6.76 6.14 -2.32
C PHE A 127 -7.40 7.15 -1.36
N GLY A 128 -8.73 7.13 -1.22
CA GLY A 128 -9.47 7.99 -0.31
C GLY A 128 -9.06 7.83 1.16
N ALA A 129 -8.75 6.60 1.60
CA ALA A 129 -8.26 6.33 2.94
C ALA A 129 -6.86 6.91 3.20
N ASN A 130 -5.96 6.86 2.22
CA ASN A 130 -4.63 7.46 2.33
C ASN A 130 -4.70 9.00 2.30
N LEU A 131 -5.61 9.58 1.53
CA LEU A 131 -5.87 11.03 1.58
C LEU A 131 -6.43 11.45 2.94
N ALA A 132 -7.33 10.67 3.52
CA ALA A 132 -7.89 10.93 4.85
C ALA A 132 -6.84 10.89 5.97
N VAL A 133 -5.76 10.10 5.81
CA VAL A 133 -4.61 10.15 6.72
C VAL A 133 -3.94 11.51 6.69
N LEU A 134 -3.70 12.06 5.49
CA LEU A 134 -3.08 13.38 5.33
C LEU A 134 -3.99 14.48 5.89
N ASP A 135 -5.29 14.42 5.58
CA ASP A 135 -6.29 15.37 6.08
C ASP A 135 -6.39 15.34 7.62
N TYR A 136 -6.20 14.17 8.24
CA TYR A 136 -6.14 14.08 9.70
C TYR A 136 -4.89 14.76 10.29
N VAL A 137 -3.79 14.84 9.54
CA VAL A 137 -2.55 15.48 10.00
C VAL A 137 -2.68 17.01 9.98
N ASP A 138 -3.19 17.57 8.87
CA ASP A 138 -3.16 19.01 8.62
C ASP A 138 -4.52 19.70 8.57
N GLY A 139 -5.62 18.97 8.73
CA GLY A 139 -6.98 19.50 8.63
C GLY A 139 -7.43 19.76 7.19
N GLY A 140 -6.77 19.16 6.20
CA GLY A 140 -7.10 19.26 4.78
C GLY A 140 -8.43 18.61 4.40
N ASN A 141 -8.75 18.67 3.11
CA ASN A 141 -10.00 18.14 2.55
C ASN A 141 -9.79 17.31 1.27
N ARG A 142 -8.62 16.67 1.13
CA ARG A 142 -8.24 15.91 -0.06
C ARG A 142 -9.17 14.72 -0.30
N SER A 143 -9.51 13.99 0.76
CA SER A 143 -10.43 12.84 0.70
C SER A 143 -11.82 13.26 0.25
N GLU A 144 -12.32 14.39 0.75
CA GLU A 144 -13.61 14.95 0.35
C GLU A 144 -13.59 15.43 -1.11
N ARG A 145 -12.50 16.08 -1.56
CA ARG A 145 -12.33 16.44 -2.97
C ARG A 145 -12.36 15.21 -3.87
N HIS A 146 -11.66 14.14 -3.49
CA HIS A 146 -11.70 12.88 -4.23
C HIS A 146 -13.11 12.29 -4.28
N ARG A 147 -13.85 12.34 -3.17
CA ARG A 147 -15.24 11.85 -3.11
C ARG A 147 -16.16 12.61 -4.07
N VAL A 148 -15.99 13.92 -4.20
CA VAL A 148 -16.78 14.78 -5.11
C VAL A 148 -16.27 14.71 -6.56
N LYS A 149 -14.98 14.43 -6.77
CA LYS A 149 -14.34 14.25 -8.08
C LYS A 149 -13.56 12.93 -8.15
N PRO A 150 -14.24 11.79 -8.42
CA PRO A 150 -13.59 10.49 -8.43
C PRO A 150 -12.49 10.35 -9.51
N ASP A 151 -12.57 11.12 -10.60
CA ASP A 151 -11.57 11.14 -11.67
C ASP A 151 -10.19 11.61 -11.20
N LEU A 152 -10.09 12.30 -10.05
CA LEU A 152 -8.81 12.62 -9.40
C LEU A 152 -7.94 11.38 -9.16
N LEU A 153 -8.54 10.21 -8.91
CA LEU A 153 -7.78 8.96 -8.77
C LEU A 153 -6.92 8.69 -10.01
N PHE A 154 -7.52 8.80 -11.19
CA PHE A 154 -6.87 8.47 -12.45
C PHE A 154 -5.77 9.46 -12.80
N ARG A 155 -5.87 10.70 -12.31
CA ARG A 155 -4.92 11.77 -12.60
C ARG A 155 -3.77 11.83 -11.60
N VAL A 156 -4.02 11.47 -10.34
CA VAL A 156 -3.02 11.46 -9.27
C VAL A 156 -2.26 10.12 -9.23
N GLN A 157 -2.97 8.99 -9.31
CA GLN A 157 -2.38 7.67 -9.05
C GLN A 157 -1.21 7.33 -9.98
N PRO A 158 -1.24 7.61 -11.30
CA PRO A 158 -0.15 7.19 -12.18
C PRO A 158 1.17 7.86 -11.81
N GLU A 159 1.15 9.17 -11.57
CA GLU A 159 2.34 9.91 -11.17
C GLU A 159 2.80 9.53 -9.77
N PHE A 160 1.86 9.34 -8.85
CA PHE A 160 2.15 8.80 -7.52
C PHE A 160 2.87 7.44 -7.61
N ALA A 161 2.40 6.52 -8.46
CA ALA A 161 2.99 5.21 -8.64
C ALA A 161 4.41 5.30 -9.22
N ARG A 162 4.62 6.13 -10.25
CA ARG A 162 5.95 6.36 -10.84
C ARG A 162 6.94 6.89 -9.81
N ARG A 163 6.55 7.89 -9.02
CA ARG A 163 7.40 8.45 -7.98
C ARG A 163 7.71 7.44 -6.88
N CYS A 164 6.73 6.67 -6.42
CA CYS A 164 6.97 5.60 -5.45
C CYS A 164 7.90 4.50 -5.99
N ILE A 165 7.80 4.16 -7.29
CA ILE A 165 8.65 3.15 -7.93
C ILE A 165 10.08 3.68 -8.16
N ALA A 166 10.23 4.98 -8.41
CA ALA A 166 11.52 5.63 -8.57
C ALA A 166 12.24 5.88 -7.23
N ASP A 167 11.49 6.11 -6.15
CA ASP A 167 12.03 6.32 -4.81
C ASP A 167 12.57 5.01 -4.22
N THR A 168 13.89 4.91 -4.11
CA THR A 168 14.57 3.73 -3.58
C THR A 168 14.30 3.48 -2.10
N VAL A 169 14.06 4.53 -1.30
CA VAL A 169 13.76 4.40 0.13
C VAL A 169 12.41 3.72 0.32
N TRP A 170 11.43 4.08 -0.51
CA TRP A 170 10.14 3.41 -0.49
C TRP A 170 10.22 2.01 -1.11
N ARG A 171 10.76 1.89 -2.33
CA ARG A 171 10.80 0.65 -3.12
C ARG A 171 11.58 -0.46 -2.42
N GLU A 172 12.67 -0.12 -1.74
CA GLU A 172 13.59 -1.07 -1.11
C GLU A 172 13.63 -0.81 0.40
N PRO A 173 12.63 -1.30 1.16
CA PRO A 173 12.64 -1.20 2.61
C PRO A 173 13.94 -1.73 3.20
N SER A 174 14.41 -1.07 4.26
CA SER A 174 15.61 -1.49 5.01
C SER A 174 15.51 -2.95 5.45
N GLU A 175 16.65 -3.59 5.76
CA GLU A 175 16.67 -5.01 6.15
C GLU A 175 15.64 -5.33 7.26
N ARG A 176 15.53 -4.44 8.26
CA ARG A 176 14.61 -4.59 9.39
C ARG A 176 13.14 -4.52 8.97
N ILE A 177 12.79 -3.56 8.12
CA ILE A 177 11.42 -3.39 7.61
C ILE A 177 11.07 -4.54 6.65
N GLY A 178 12.02 -4.91 5.79
CA GLY A 178 11.91 -5.98 4.80
C GLY A 178 11.58 -7.35 5.39
N LEU A 179 11.98 -7.65 6.63
CA LEU A 179 11.66 -8.92 7.30
C LEU A 179 10.17 -9.27 7.22
N LEU A 180 9.31 -8.27 7.39
CA LEU A 180 7.85 -8.42 7.33
C LEU A 180 7.28 -7.95 6.00
N GLN A 181 7.85 -6.91 5.37
CA GLN A 181 7.28 -6.35 4.14
C GLN A 181 7.51 -7.22 2.89
N TRP A 182 8.54 -8.07 2.87
CA TRP A 182 8.75 -9.05 1.78
C TRP A 182 7.99 -10.36 1.96
N THR A 183 7.49 -10.59 3.18
CA THR A 183 6.76 -11.80 3.55
C THR A 183 5.29 -11.66 3.12
N GLU A 184 4.70 -12.71 2.53
CA GLU A 184 3.25 -12.75 2.31
C GLU A 184 2.50 -12.50 3.62
N CYS A 185 1.59 -11.52 3.62
CA CYS A 185 0.82 -11.10 4.78
C CYS A 185 1.64 -10.47 5.93
N GLY A 186 2.96 -10.27 5.78
CA GLY A 186 3.78 -9.68 6.83
C GLY A 186 3.50 -8.20 7.05
N ALA A 187 3.00 -7.47 6.04
CA ALA A 187 2.49 -6.11 6.22
C ALA A 187 1.36 -6.05 7.26
N LEU A 188 0.46 -7.05 7.28
CA LEU A 188 -0.65 -7.12 8.26
C LEU A 188 -0.16 -7.30 9.70
N VAL A 189 0.98 -7.98 9.88
CA VAL A 189 1.60 -8.13 11.19
C VAL A 189 2.16 -6.79 11.67
N MET A 190 2.82 -6.03 10.79
CA MET A 190 3.30 -4.69 11.12
C MET A 190 2.15 -3.71 11.39
N ASP A 191 1.09 -3.77 10.60
CA ASP A 191 -0.12 -2.98 10.80
C ASP A 191 -0.78 -3.27 12.16
N HIS A 192 -0.81 -4.54 12.58
CA HIS A 192 -1.28 -4.92 13.90
C HIS A 192 -0.36 -4.41 15.02
N PHE A 193 0.96 -4.47 14.84
CA PHE A 193 1.91 -3.90 15.80
C PHE A 193 1.77 -2.38 15.90
N LEU A 194 1.52 -1.70 14.78
CA LEU A 194 1.26 -0.28 14.74
C LEU A 194 0.01 0.10 15.54
N GLU A 195 -1.09 -0.64 15.35
CA GLU A 195 -2.34 -0.45 16.11
C GLU A 195 -2.12 -0.60 17.63
N LEU A 196 -1.38 -1.64 18.03
CA LEU A 196 -1.10 -1.90 19.44
C LEU A 196 -0.14 -0.88 20.04
N ALA A 197 0.91 -0.49 19.32
CA ALA A 197 1.96 0.41 19.80
C ALA A 197 1.42 1.80 20.15
N VAL A 198 0.47 2.33 19.38
CA VAL A 198 -0.16 3.65 19.64
C VAL A 198 -0.89 3.69 20.99
N ARG A 199 -1.30 2.54 21.53
CA ARG A 199 -2.00 2.42 22.83
C ARG A 199 -1.12 1.84 23.93
N ALA A 200 0.11 1.44 23.60
CA ALA A 200 1.00 0.71 24.49
C ALA A 200 1.84 1.68 25.34
N PRO A 201 2.14 1.32 26.60
CA PRO A 201 3.11 2.09 27.38
C PRO A 201 4.50 1.93 26.76
N LEU A 202 5.22 3.05 26.63
CA LEU A 202 6.62 3.09 26.24
C LEU A 202 7.50 3.07 27.50
N LYS A 203 8.35 2.05 27.63
CA LYS A 203 9.29 1.93 28.74
C LYS A 203 10.62 1.35 28.24
N ASP A 204 11.73 1.93 28.69
CA ASP A 204 13.09 1.46 28.38
C ASP A 204 13.36 1.30 26.87
N GLY A 205 12.75 2.17 26.05
CA GLY A 205 12.88 2.15 24.59
C GLY A 205 12.01 1.12 23.86
N PHE A 206 11.04 0.50 24.54
CA PHE A 206 10.11 -0.46 23.94
C PHE A 206 8.64 -0.16 24.25
N TYR A 207 7.77 -0.34 23.26
CA TYR A 207 6.32 -0.40 23.42
C TYR A 207 5.90 -1.80 23.88
N ASP A 208 5.19 -1.91 25.00
CA ASP A 208 4.66 -3.20 25.48
C ASP A 208 3.34 -3.54 24.78
N LEU A 209 3.42 -4.40 23.76
CA LEU A 209 2.27 -4.86 22.98
C LEU A 209 1.46 -5.95 23.72
N GLY A 210 1.87 -6.34 24.92
CA GLY A 210 1.23 -7.37 25.72
C GLY A 210 1.48 -8.80 25.22
N VAL A 211 0.64 -9.73 25.66
CA VAL A 211 0.74 -11.15 25.31
C VAL A 211 0.07 -11.39 23.96
N LEU A 212 0.87 -11.73 22.94
CA LEU A 212 0.37 -11.98 21.60
C LEU A 212 0.26 -13.49 21.31
N SER A 213 -0.91 -13.91 20.85
CA SER A 213 -1.13 -15.29 20.42
C SER A 213 -0.68 -15.47 18.97
N VAL A 214 0.51 -16.05 18.78
CA VAL A 214 1.02 -16.40 17.44
C VAL A 214 0.05 -17.31 16.67
N PRO A 215 -0.60 -18.33 17.28
CA PRO A 215 -1.64 -19.10 16.60
C PRO A 215 -2.81 -18.24 16.09
N ALA A 216 -3.34 -17.33 16.92
CA ALA A 216 -4.46 -16.47 16.53
C ALA A 216 -4.06 -15.47 15.44
N MET A 217 -2.85 -14.92 15.51
CA MET A 217 -2.32 -14.04 14.45
C MET A 217 -2.14 -14.79 13.13
N ALA A 218 -1.60 -16.01 13.18
CA ALA A 218 -1.40 -16.83 11.98
C ALA A 218 -2.74 -17.15 11.29
N GLU A 219 -3.76 -17.51 12.08
CA GLU A 219 -5.13 -17.71 11.59
C GLU A 219 -5.71 -16.42 11.00
N ARG A 220 -5.66 -15.31 11.77
CA ARG A 220 -6.21 -14.01 11.36
C ARG A 220 -5.60 -13.49 10.05
N PHE A 221 -4.30 -13.70 9.84
CA PHE A 221 -3.57 -13.20 8.67
C PHE A 221 -3.38 -14.25 7.57
N LEU A 222 -4.01 -15.43 7.71
CA LEU A 222 -3.91 -16.54 6.76
C LEU A 222 -2.45 -16.96 6.47
N MET A 223 -1.61 -16.93 7.49
CA MET A 223 -0.20 -17.31 7.45
C MET A 223 0.01 -18.67 8.11
N SER A 224 1.04 -19.42 7.70
CA SER A 224 1.43 -20.60 8.48
C SER A 224 2.05 -20.17 9.82
N ARG A 225 1.69 -20.89 10.89
CA ARG A 225 2.23 -20.66 12.24
C ARG A 225 3.76 -20.72 12.26
N THR A 226 4.32 -21.73 11.61
CA THR A 226 5.78 -21.94 11.52
C THR A 226 6.49 -20.77 10.84
N HIS A 227 5.91 -20.25 9.76
CA HIS A 227 6.47 -19.12 9.05
C HIS A 227 6.43 -17.85 9.90
N LEU A 228 5.28 -17.53 10.51
CA LEU A 228 5.14 -16.37 11.40
C LEU A 228 6.12 -16.44 12.58
N GLN A 229 6.26 -17.61 13.23
CA GLN A 229 7.23 -17.82 14.31
C GLN A 229 8.67 -17.54 13.86
N ARG A 230 9.07 -18.04 12.68
CA ARG A 230 10.41 -17.80 12.13
C ARG A 230 10.64 -16.33 11.84
N THR A 231 9.65 -15.63 11.27
CA THR A 231 9.78 -14.20 10.97
C THR A 231 9.88 -13.35 12.24
N LEU A 232 9.05 -13.63 13.26
CA LEU A 232 9.13 -12.94 14.55
C LEU A 232 10.47 -13.19 15.26
N LYS A 233 11.01 -14.41 15.17
CA LYS A 233 12.33 -14.72 15.73
C LYS A 233 13.44 -13.92 15.04
N LYS A 234 13.42 -13.81 13.71
CA LYS A 234 14.38 -12.97 12.97
C LYS A 234 14.25 -11.49 13.35
N ALA A 235 13.03 -11.00 13.55
CA ALA A 235 12.79 -9.64 14.01
C ALA A 235 13.37 -9.40 15.41
N GLU A 236 13.27 -10.38 16.30
CA GLU A 236 13.92 -10.35 17.62
C GLU A 236 15.45 -10.36 17.51
N GLU A 237 16.02 -11.24 16.69
CA GLU A 237 17.47 -11.31 16.42
C GLU A 237 18.03 -9.99 15.83
N LYS A 238 17.21 -9.24 15.08
CA LYS A 238 17.55 -7.92 14.52
C LYS A 238 17.19 -6.74 15.43
N GLY A 239 16.81 -7.01 16.68
CA GLY A 239 16.46 -5.98 17.67
C GLY A 239 15.22 -5.16 17.32
N CYS A 240 14.36 -5.62 16.41
CA CYS A 240 13.09 -4.97 16.10
C CYS A 240 12.07 -5.18 17.22
N MET A 241 12.20 -6.28 17.95
CA MET A 241 11.32 -6.64 19.07
C MET A 241 12.08 -7.45 20.12
N ALA A 242 11.47 -7.62 21.29
CA ALA A 242 11.98 -8.45 22.37
C ALA A 242 10.84 -9.22 23.05
N ARG A 243 11.20 -10.28 23.79
CA ARG A 243 10.29 -11.03 24.66
C ARG A 243 10.63 -10.74 26.12
N SER A 244 9.60 -10.56 26.94
CA SER A 244 9.77 -10.41 28.40
C SER A 244 8.88 -11.39 29.16
N GLY A 245 9.43 -11.96 30.24
CA GLY A 245 8.74 -12.94 31.10
C GLY A 245 8.92 -14.41 30.69
N PRO A 246 8.24 -15.33 31.39
CA PRO A 246 8.40 -16.77 31.17
C PRO A 246 7.90 -17.21 29.78
N ARG A 247 8.42 -18.34 29.30
CA ARG A 247 8.16 -18.85 27.92
C ARG A 247 6.67 -19.03 27.59
N ARG A 248 5.83 -19.33 28.59
CA ARG A 248 4.36 -19.25 28.47
C ARG A 248 3.89 -17.90 28.99
N GLY A 249 3.17 -17.15 28.15
CA GLY A 249 2.67 -15.82 28.51
C GLY A 249 3.71 -14.71 28.40
N SER A 250 4.78 -14.92 27.61
CA SER A 250 5.76 -13.87 27.36
C SER A 250 5.11 -12.67 26.68
N ARG A 251 5.42 -11.48 27.19
CA ARG A 251 4.99 -10.21 26.63
C ARG A 251 5.84 -9.89 25.40
N THR A 252 5.22 -9.25 24.43
CA THR A 252 5.87 -8.81 23.20
C THR A 252 6.20 -7.34 23.32
N LEU A 253 7.48 -7.01 23.21
CA LEU A 253 7.98 -5.64 23.28
C LEU A 253 8.45 -5.21 21.89
N LEU A 254 7.97 -4.07 21.39
CA LEU A 254 8.37 -3.52 20.09
C LEU A 254 9.38 -2.40 20.29
N SER A 255 10.52 -2.44 19.60
CA SER A 255 11.54 -1.39 19.70
C SER A 255 10.97 -0.05 19.21
N ALA A 256 11.09 0.99 20.03
CA ALA A 256 10.65 2.33 19.65
C ALA A 256 11.44 2.89 18.47
N GLN A 257 12.74 2.54 18.38
CA GLN A 257 13.57 2.90 17.23
C GLN A 257 13.06 2.22 15.95
N PHE A 258 12.78 0.91 15.99
CA PHE A 258 12.22 0.21 14.83
C PHE A 258 10.84 0.75 14.43
N PHE A 259 10.02 1.09 15.43
CA PHE A 259 8.73 1.71 15.20
C PHE A 259 8.85 3.07 14.48
N GLN A 260 9.79 3.91 14.89
CA GLN A 260 10.09 5.18 14.21
C GLN A 260 10.62 4.96 12.79
N GLU A 261 11.51 3.98 12.57
CA GLU A 261 11.98 3.61 11.23
C GLU A 261 10.81 3.22 10.32
N TYR A 262 9.87 2.42 10.84
CA TYR A 262 8.68 2.02 10.08
C TYR A 262 7.77 3.22 9.77
N CYS A 263 7.54 4.11 10.73
CA CYS A 263 6.74 5.32 10.53
C CYS A 263 7.39 6.27 9.50
N ALA A 264 8.71 6.42 9.54
CA ALA A 264 9.46 7.21 8.57
C ALA A 264 9.36 6.61 7.17
N TRP A 265 9.43 5.29 7.04
CA TRP A 265 9.23 4.61 5.76
C TRP A 265 7.81 4.81 5.20
N LEU A 266 6.78 4.70 6.04
CA LEU A 266 5.40 5.00 5.66
C LEU A 266 5.21 6.46 5.23
N ALA A 267 5.92 7.39 5.87
CA ALA A 267 5.88 8.82 5.56
C ALA A 267 6.39 9.14 4.16
N VAL A 268 7.31 8.34 3.59
CA VAL A 268 7.82 8.53 2.21
C VAL A 268 6.66 8.49 1.20
N LYS A 269 5.92 7.38 1.18
CA LYS A 269 4.76 7.23 0.30
C LYS A 269 3.70 8.31 0.54
N SER A 270 3.43 8.64 1.80
CA SER A 270 2.42 9.64 2.14
C SER A 270 2.80 11.06 1.70
N ALA A 271 4.08 11.43 1.78
CA ALA A 271 4.58 12.71 1.27
C ALA A 271 4.48 12.78 -0.26
N VAL A 272 4.84 11.71 -0.96
CA VAL A 272 4.70 11.62 -2.42
C VAL A 272 3.23 11.76 -2.83
N LEU A 273 2.31 11.11 -2.12
CA LEU A 273 0.88 11.23 -2.39
C LEU A 273 0.40 12.67 -2.26
N ASP A 274 0.79 13.35 -1.17
CA ASP A 274 0.39 14.74 -0.94
C ASP A 274 0.92 15.69 -2.02
N GLU A 275 2.21 15.57 -2.35
CA GLU A 275 2.84 16.42 -3.36
C GLU A 275 2.18 16.26 -4.74
N VAL A 276 1.94 15.01 -5.16
CA VAL A 276 1.30 14.74 -6.46
C VAL A 276 -0.15 15.22 -6.45
N PHE A 277 -0.88 15.02 -5.36
CA PHE A 277 -2.27 15.47 -5.23
C PHE A 277 -2.36 17.00 -5.36
N GLU A 278 -1.55 17.74 -4.62
CA GLU A 278 -1.51 19.21 -4.65
C GLU A 278 -1.12 19.72 -6.05
N SER A 279 -0.16 19.08 -6.71
CA SER A 279 0.24 19.42 -8.09
C SER A 279 -0.90 19.24 -9.09
N VAL A 280 -1.59 18.10 -9.05
CA VAL A 280 -2.72 17.81 -9.96
C VAL A 280 -3.88 18.79 -9.73
N VAL A 281 -4.20 19.08 -8.47
CA VAL A 281 -5.26 20.04 -8.11
C VAL A 281 -4.87 21.47 -8.51
N ALA A 282 -3.61 21.87 -8.37
CA ALA A 282 -3.15 23.17 -8.85
C ALA A 282 -3.32 23.30 -10.38
N LEU A 283 -2.98 22.25 -11.13
CA LEU A 283 -3.15 22.21 -12.58
C LEU A 283 -4.64 22.25 -13.01
N GLU A 284 -5.55 21.61 -12.26
CA GLU A 284 -7.00 21.75 -12.50
C GLU A 284 -7.45 23.20 -12.44
N ASN A 285 -7.03 23.92 -11.39
CA ASN A 285 -7.45 25.30 -11.17
C ASN A 285 -6.94 26.25 -12.26
N THR A 286 -5.89 25.85 -12.99
CA THR A 286 -5.35 26.59 -14.14
C THR A 286 -5.99 26.23 -15.49
N GLY A 287 -6.93 25.27 -15.53
CA GLY A 287 -7.67 24.88 -16.73
C GLY A 287 -6.90 23.99 -17.73
N VAL A 288 -5.72 23.48 -17.35
CA VAL A 288 -4.83 22.73 -18.25
C VAL A 288 -5.26 21.26 -18.43
N CYS A 289 -6.09 20.71 -17.53
CA CYS A 289 -6.63 19.35 -17.64
C CYS A 289 -8.11 19.36 -18.04
N SER A 290 -8.39 19.70 -19.29
CA SER A 290 -9.68 19.45 -19.92
C SER A 290 -9.46 18.46 -21.06
N HIS A 291 -10.29 17.41 -21.11
CA HIS A 291 -10.40 16.38 -22.15
C HIS A 291 -9.72 15.04 -21.85
N ALA A 292 -10.45 14.18 -21.11
CA ALA A 292 -10.16 12.76 -20.95
C ALA A 292 -11.29 12.00 -20.21
N GLN A 293 -12.57 12.33 -20.44
CA GLN A 293 -13.68 11.82 -19.60
C GLN A 293 -14.39 10.57 -20.16
N GLU A 294 -14.30 10.29 -21.45
CA GLU A 294 -15.16 9.28 -22.11
C GLU A 294 -14.83 7.81 -21.77
N ARG A 295 -13.69 7.54 -21.10
CA ARG A 295 -13.20 6.17 -20.83
C ARG A 295 -13.02 5.85 -19.35
N ILE A 296 -13.23 6.82 -18.45
CA ILE A 296 -13.09 6.61 -17.00
C ILE A 296 -14.37 5.93 -16.49
N LYS A 297 -14.26 4.69 -16.01
CA LYS A 297 -15.32 4.08 -15.22
C LYS A 297 -15.41 4.81 -13.88
N THR A 298 -16.58 5.34 -13.56
CA THR A 298 -16.85 5.90 -12.23
C THR A 298 -17.47 4.79 -11.37
N PRO A 299 -17.04 4.58 -10.11
CA PRO A 299 -17.71 3.65 -9.22
C PRO A 299 -19.17 4.09 -9.01
N ALA A 300 -20.09 3.13 -8.99
CA ALA A 300 -21.50 3.35 -8.68
C ALA A 300 -21.72 3.69 -7.20
#